data_AF-A0A838VHA9-F1
#
_entry.id   AF-A0A838VHA9-F1
#
_cell.length_a   1.000
_cell.length_b   1.000
_cell.length_c   1.000
_cell.angle_alpha   90.00
_cell.angle_beta   90.00
_cell.angle_gamma   90.00
#
_symmetry.space_group_name_H-M   'P 1'
#
loop_
_entity.id
_entity.type
_entity.pdbx_description
1 polymer ?
#
loop_
_entity_poly.entity_id
_entity_poly.type
_entity_poly.pdbx_seq_one_letter_code
_entity_poly.pdbx_strand_id
1 'polypeptide(L)' 'MNAEHANLLNLSPSERLLLVEDLWDSLDAEDIPVEEWQKQELERRRATYQANPNSGSSWEDVKKRIIERHG' A
#
# COMPACT_ATOMS: atom_id res chain seq x y z
N MET A 1 4.22 -12.60 22.97
CA MET A 1 3.22 -12.59 21.88
C MET A 1 1.87 -12.81 22.52
N ASN A 2 0.91 -11.90 22.31
CA ASN A 2 -0.45 -12.06 22.84
C ASN A 2 -1.07 -13.32 22.23
N ALA A 3 -1.67 -14.16 23.08
CA ALA A 3 -2.19 -15.48 22.69
C ALA A 3 -3.20 -15.43 21.53
N GLU A 4 -3.87 -14.29 21.32
CA GLU A 4 -4.80 -14.07 20.20
C GLU A 4 -4.10 -14.03 18.84
N HIS A 5 -2.87 -13.51 18.75
CA HIS A 5 -2.14 -13.44 17.47
C HIS A 5 -1.61 -14.80 17.03
N ALA A 6 -1.40 -15.73 17.97
CA ALA A 6 -0.94 -17.09 17.67
C ALA A 6 -1.98 -17.88 16.84
N ASN A 7 -3.27 -17.57 17.00
CA ASN A 7 -4.34 -18.24 16.25
C ASN A 7 -4.44 -17.77 14.78
N LEU A 8 -3.99 -16.55 14.47
CA LEU A 8 -3.99 -16.03 13.09
C LEU A 8 -3.01 -16.77 12.18
N LEU A 9 -1.95 -17.35 12.74
CA LEU A 9 -0.97 -18.15 11.99
C LEU A 9 -1.48 -19.55 11.64
N ASN A 10 -2.57 -20.02 12.28
CA ASN A 10 -3.21 -21.30 11.99
C ASN A 10 -4.16 -21.22 10.79
N LEU A 11 -4.52 -20.02 10.34
CA LEU A 11 -5.28 -19.80 9.11
C LEU A 11 -4.44 -20.21 7.89
N SER A 12 -5.08 -20.84 6.91
CA SER A 12 -4.47 -21.06 5.60
C SER A 12 -4.10 -19.72 4.95
N PRO A 13 -3.16 -19.70 3.98
CA PRO A 13 -2.79 -18.46 3.29
C PRO A 13 -4.00 -17.71 2.70
N SER A 14 -4.98 -18.43 2.15
CA SER A 14 -6.19 -17.83 1.59
C SER A 14 -7.08 -17.19 2.66
N GLU A 15 -7.28 -17.87 3.79
CA GLU A 15 -8.06 -17.33 4.91
C GLU A 15 -7.39 -16.11 5.52
N ARG A 16 -6.05 -16.08 5.59
CA ARG A 16 -5.32 -14.87 6.01
C ARG A 16 -5.51 -13.72 5.05
N LEU A 17 -5.55 -13.99 3.73
CA LEU A 17 -5.76 -12.93 2.75
C LEU A 17 -7.17 -12.33 2.88
N LEU A 18 -8.19 -13.18 3.03
CA LEU A 18 -9.56 -12.74 3.29
C LEU A 18 -9.67 -11.93 4.59
N LEU A 19 -9.01 -12.39 5.65
CA LEU A 19 -9.00 -11.63 6.91
C LEU A 19 -8.30 -10.27 6.76
N VAL A 20 -7.22 -10.18 5.98
CA VAL A 20 -6.56 -8.90 5.69
C VAL A 20 -7.51 -7.96 4.94
N GLU A 21 -8.28 -8.47 3.98
CA GLU A 21 -9.31 -7.72 3.25
C GLU A 21 -10.42 -7.25 4.19
N ASP A 22 -11.00 -8.15 4.99
CA ASP A 22 -12.06 -7.81 5.96
C ASP A 22 -11.60 -6.75 6.98
N LEU A 23 -10.37 -6.87 7.48
CA LEU A 23 -9.79 -5.89 8.40
C LEU A 23 -9.56 -4.55 7.70
N TRP A 24 -9.13 -4.57 6.44
CA TRP A 24 -8.93 -3.35 5.66
C TRP A 24 -10.26 -2.63 5.39
N ASP A 25 -11.29 -3.37 5.02
CA ASP A 25 -12.64 -2.85 4.76
C ASP A 25 -13.35 -2.36 6.04
N SER A 26 -12.90 -2.82 7.21
CA SER A 26 -13.43 -2.37 8.50
C SER A 26 -12.94 -0.99 8.95
N LEU A 27 -11.93 -0.43 8.27
CA LEU A 27 -11.33 0.86 8.62
C LEU A 27 -12.07 2.00 7.94
N ASP A 28 -12.46 3.01 8.72
CA ASP A 28 -12.99 4.26 8.17
C ASP A 28 -11.84 5.24 7.85
N ALA A 29 -12.05 6.10 6.85
CA ALA A 29 -11.04 7.08 6.44
C ALA A 29 -10.72 8.09 7.57
N GLU A 30 -11.69 8.33 8.44
CA GLU A 30 -11.58 9.18 9.62
C GLU A 30 -10.63 8.60 10.68
N ASP A 31 -10.46 7.28 10.75
CA ASP A 31 -9.56 6.61 11.69
C ASP A 31 -8.09 6.81 11.33
N ILE A 32 -7.81 7.11 10.06
CA ILE A 32 -6.46 7.24 9.51
C ILE A 32 -6.34 8.59 8.79
N PRO A 33 -6.26 9.70 9.54
CA PRO A 33 -6.20 11.03 8.93
C PRO A 33 -4.93 11.20 8.10
N VAL A 34 -5.08 11.79 6.92
CA VAL A 34 -3.94 12.14 6.06
C VAL A 34 -3.27 13.38 6.63
N GLU A 35 -2.03 13.22 7.07
CA GLU A 35 -1.21 14.30 7.62
C GLU A 35 -0.89 15.35 6.56
N GLU A 36 -0.77 16.60 6.99
CA GLU A 36 -0.61 17.72 6.06
C GLU A 36 0.68 17.61 5.22
N TRP A 37 1.75 17.07 5.81
CA TRP A 37 3.00 16.83 5.09
C TRP A 37 2.85 15.80 3.95
N GLN A 38 1.94 14.82 4.09
CA GLN A 38 1.67 13.83 3.05
C GLN A 38 0.98 14.49 1.85
N LYS A 39 0.02 15.39 2.11
CA LYS A 39 -0.63 16.18 1.06
C LYS A 39 0.35 17.09 0.34
N GLN A 40 1.22 17.77 1.09
CA GLN A 40 2.28 18.62 0.53
C GLN A 40 3.23 17.81 -0.35
N GLU A 41 3.62 16.60 0.07
CA GLU A 41 4.48 15.73 -0.74
C GLU A 41 3.78 15.26 -2.02
N LEU A 42 2.47 14.97 -1.97
CA LEU A 42 1.69 14.63 -3.16
C LEU A 42 1.65 15.79 -4.16
N GLU A 43 1.38 17.01 -3.69
CA GLU A 43 1.40 18.20 -4.54
C GLU A 43 2.78 18.46 -5.14
N ARG A 44 3.86 18.31 -4.35
CA ARG A 44 5.23 18.45 -4.84
C ARG A 44 5.55 17.44 -5.95
N ARG A 45 5.17 16.16 -5.77
CA ARG A 45 5.37 15.11 -6.79
C ARG A 45 4.56 15.37 -8.05
N ARG A 46 3.32 15.82 -7.89
CA ARG A 46 2.44 16.18 -9.00
C ARG A 46 3.01 17.33 -9.83
N ALA A 47 3.46 18.40 -9.18
CA ALA A 47 4.09 19.52 -9.87
C ALA A 47 5.37 19.11 -10.61
N THR A 48 6.18 18.24 -9.99
CA THR A 48 7.39 17.68 -10.62
C THR A 48 7.05 16.89 -11.88
N TYR A 49 6.03 16.03 -11.81
CA TYR A 49 5.57 15.25 -12.96
C TYR A 49 5.00 16.13 -14.08
N GLN A 50 4.23 17.17 -13.74
CA GLN A 50 3.71 18.12 -14.72
C GLN A 50 4.83 18.90 -15.44
N ALA A 51 5.88 19.29 -14.71
CA ALA A 51 7.03 19.97 -15.28
C ALA A 51 7.91 19.04 -16.15
N ASN A 52 7.95 17.75 -15.82
CA ASN A 52 8.67 16.73 -16.60
C ASN A 52 7.90 15.40 -16.60
N PRO A 53 7.02 15.15 -17.59
CA PRO A 53 6.22 13.93 -17.68
C PRO A 53 7.04 12.64 -17.78
N ASN A 54 8.30 12.73 -18.21
CA ASN A 54 9.21 11.58 -18.31
C ASN A 54 9.93 11.26 -16.98
N SER A 55 9.64 12.00 -15.91
CA SER A 55 10.21 11.75 -14.57
C SER A 55 9.58 10.54 -13.85
N GLY A 56 8.42 10.07 -14.32
CA GLY A 56 7.74 8.88 -13.82
C GLY A 56 8.09 7.60 -14.60
N SER A 57 7.81 6.44 -14.01
CA SER A 57 7.73 5.17 -14.74
C SER A 57 6.27 4.78 -14.92
N SER A 58 5.94 4.05 -15.99
CA SER A 58 4.62 3.42 -16.07
C SER A 58 4.47 2.38 -14.96
N TRP A 59 3.22 2.04 -14.64
CA TRP A 59 2.96 0.95 -13.70
C TRP A 59 3.51 -0.38 -14.21
N GLU A 60 3.46 -0.64 -15.53
CA GLU A 60 4.04 -1.87 -16.09
C GLU A 60 5.56 -1.93 -15.86
N ASP A 61 6.27 -0.82 -16.07
CA ASP A 61 7.72 -0.75 -15.86
C ASP A 61 8.08 -0.95 -14.38
N VAL A 62 7.33 -0.34 -13.47
CA VAL A 62 7.53 -0.53 -12.01
C VAL A 62 7.29 -1.98 -11.64
N LYS A 63 6.16 -2.56 -12.07
CA LYS A 63 5.79 -3.94 -11.79
C LYS A 63 6.84 -4.91 -12.33
N LYS A 64 7.31 -4.69 -13.56
CA LYS A 64 8.38 -5.48 -14.18
C LYS A 64 9.64 -5.47 -13.31
N ARG A 65 10.11 -4.29 -12.88
CA ARG A 65 11.29 -4.18 -12.01
C ARG A 65 11.14 -4.91 -10.67
N ILE A 66 9.95 -4.89 -10.08
CA ILE A 66 9.69 -5.57 -8.80
C ILE A 66 9.73 -7.10 -8.99
N ILE A 67 9.05 -7.60 -10.02
CA ILE A 67 9.00 -9.04 -10.33
C ILE A 67 10.39 -9.55 -10.72
N GLU A 68 11.14 -8.82 -11.55
CA GLU A 68 12.50 -9.23 -11.92
C GLU A 68 13.46 -9.30 -10.71
N ARG A 69 13.18 -8.54 -9.64
CA ARG A 69 14.03 -8.50 -8.44
C ARG A 69 13.66 -9.54 -7.38
N HIS A 70 12.40 -9.99 -7.35
CA HIS A 70 11.84 -10.77 -6.25
C HIS A 70 10.97 -11.97 -6.68
N GLY A 71 10.76 -12.17 -7.97
CA GLY A 71 10.00 -13.27 -8.56
C GLY A 71 10.84 -14.49 -8.88
#